data_AF-A0A163DDF6-F1
#
_entry.id   AF-A0A163DDF6-F1
#
_cell.length_a   1.000
_cell.length_b   1.000
_cell.length_c   1.000
_cell.angle_alpha   90.00
_cell.angle_beta   90.00
_cell.angle_gamma   90.00
#
_symmetry.space_group_name_H-M   'P 1'
#
loop_
_entity.id
_entity.type
_entity.pdbx_description
1 polymer ?
#
loop_
_entity_poly.entity_id
_entity_poly.type
_entity_poly.pdbx_seq_one_letter_code
_entity_poly.pdbx_strand_id
1 'polypeptide(L)'
;MAKESTHRADELKELGWSSEDVARYAELWDYRQRWGAMNLEREDRQFLRKAEAALPAIVTGKAAAKKATEDKSYYRRLRFYLQAMNEAELTLALEENARGAWPILLEEELRALDYYEPVLGLPDTLKAKKFDAVRESIANRASKLADEQGLVVSFDFQAPLNALKAQEPTKWRQLREEDTAADQSYPILNASVVEGFRQEVRAELVPLIRETLPSLAKTDKADLPDDWNRA
;
A
#
# COMPACT_ATOMS: atom_id res chain seq x y z
N MET A 1 5.34 23.01 -9.46
CA MET A 1 6.78 23.14 -9.75
C MET A 1 7.48 23.38 -8.43
N ALA A 2 8.46 22.55 -8.09
CA ALA A 2 9.21 22.72 -6.85
C ALA A 2 9.96 24.05 -6.89
N LYS A 3 9.91 24.82 -5.80
CA LYS A 3 10.66 26.07 -5.68
C LYS A 3 12.09 25.71 -5.27
N GLU A 4 13.06 26.01 -6.13
CA GLU A 4 14.49 25.97 -5.79
C GLU A 4 14.77 27.02 -4.70
N SER A 5 15.36 26.59 -3.58
CA SER A 5 15.66 27.47 -2.44
C SER A 5 17.05 28.13 -2.53
N THR A 6 17.92 27.65 -3.41
CA THR A 6 19.32 28.09 -3.57
C THR A 6 19.78 27.95 -5.02
N HIS A 7 20.67 28.83 -5.49
CA HIS A 7 21.24 28.75 -6.84
C HIS A 7 22.11 27.48 -7.01
N ARG A 8 22.14 26.91 -8.21
CA ARG A 8 22.89 25.67 -8.54
C ARG A 8 24.20 25.95 -9.29
N ALA A 9 24.91 27.00 -8.87
CA ALA A 9 26.15 27.46 -9.51
C ALA A 9 27.26 26.39 -9.50
N ASP A 10 27.38 25.63 -8.42
CA ASP A 10 28.37 24.54 -8.31
C ASP A 10 28.15 23.43 -9.35
N GLU A 11 26.90 23.13 -9.69
CA GLU A 11 26.58 22.13 -10.72
C GLU A 11 26.93 22.64 -12.12
N LEU A 12 26.76 23.94 -12.41
CA LEU A 12 27.23 24.53 -13.67
C LEU A 12 28.75 24.46 -13.79
N LYS A 13 29.47 24.67 -12.68
CA LYS A 13 30.92 24.52 -12.63
C LYS A 13 31.35 23.08 -12.93
N GLU A 14 30.66 22.09 -12.38
CA GLU A 14 30.89 20.67 -12.69
C GLU A 14 30.59 20.32 -14.15
N LEU A 15 29.64 21.01 -14.78
CA LEU A 15 29.33 20.90 -16.22
C LEU A 15 30.32 21.63 -17.14
N GLY A 16 31.40 22.20 -16.59
CA GLY A 16 32.47 22.83 -17.36
C GLY A 16 32.19 24.26 -17.79
N TRP A 17 31.24 24.96 -17.14
CA TRP A 17 31.03 26.40 -17.36
C TRP A 17 32.22 27.21 -16.83
N SER A 18 32.47 28.36 -17.45
CA SER A 18 33.55 29.26 -17.02
C SER A 18 33.27 29.82 -15.62
N SER A 19 34.32 30.14 -14.86
CA SER A 19 34.17 30.73 -13.53
C SER A 19 33.41 32.07 -13.55
N GLU A 20 33.56 32.83 -14.63
CA GLU A 20 32.87 34.11 -14.84
C GLU A 20 31.37 33.88 -15.09
N ASP A 21 31.01 32.90 -15.92
CA ASP A 21 29.60 32.58 -16.16
C ASP A 21 28.91 31.97 -14.93
N VAL A 22 29.63 31.18 -14.15
CA VAL A 22 29.12 30.60 -12.88
C VAL A 22 28.82 31.71 -11.87
N ALA A 23 29.72 32.68 -11.72
CA ALA A 23 29.52 33.83 -10.85
C ALA A 23 28.35 34.70 -11.33
N ARG A 24 28.30 35.00 -12.63
CA ARG A 24 27.20 35.74 -13.26
C ARG A 24 25.85 35.06 -13.06
N TYR A 25 25.80 33.73 -13.16
CA TYR A 25 24.57 32.97 -12.90
C TYR A 25 24.09 33.11 -11.46
N ALA A 26 24.99 32.99 -10.47
CA ALA A 26 24.63 33.12 -9.06
C ALA A 26 24.05 34.52 -8.75
N GLU A 27 24.71 35.57 -9.24
CA GLU A 27 24.27 36.97 -9.06
C GLU A 27 22.91 37.24 -9.70
N LEU A 28 22.72 36.81 -10.96
CA LEU A 28 21.46 37.01 -11.69
C LEU A 28 20.31 36.19 -11.08
N TRP A 29 20.59 35.00 -10.55
CA TRP A 29 19.60 34.18 -9.86
C TRP A 29 19.15 34.85 -8.57
N ASP A 30 20.07 35.35 -7.75
CA ASP A 30 19.76 36.09 -6.52
C ASP A 30 18.99 37.39 -6.81
N TYR A 31 19.40 38.12 -7.84
CA TYR A 31 18.70 39.32 -8.30
C TYR A 31 17.26 39.00 -8.72
N ARG A 32 17.08 37.91 -9.49
CA ARG A 32 15.74 37.43 -9.89
C ARG A 32 14.86 37.07 -8.70
N GLN A 33 15.41 36.47 -7.64
CA GLN A 33 14.64 36.17 -6.43
C GLN A 33 14.20 37.44 -5.69
N ARG A 34 15.06 38.45 -5.63
CA ARG A 34 14.80 39.70 -4.89
C ARG A 34 13.87 40.66 -5.63
N TRP A 35 14.03 40.78 -6.95
CA TRP A 35 13.38 41.82 -7.75
C TRP A 35 12.46 41.28 -8.84
N GLY A 36 12.44 39.96 -9.08
CA GLY A 36 11.65 39.32 -10.12
C GLY A 36 12.30 39.41 -11.51
N ALA A 37 11.99 38.43 -12.36
CA ALA A 37 12.60 38.29 -13.69
C ALA A 37 12.26 39.44 -14.65
N MET A 38 11.20 40.21 -14.39
CA MET A 38 10.77 41.31 -15.27
C MET A 38 11.74 42.50 -15.23
N ASN A 39 12.52 42.64 -14.15
CA ASN A 39 13.51 43.68 -13.96
C ASN A 39 14.89 43.33 -14.53
N LEU A 40 15.06 42.11 -15.06
CA LEU A 40 16.28 41.70 -15.73
C LEU A 40 16.27 42.13 -17.20
N GLU A 41 17.44 42.54 -17.68
CA GLU A 41 17.65 42.81 -19.09
C GLU A 41 17.33 41.57 -19.94
N ARG A 42 17.02 41.80 -21.22
CA ARG A 42 16.68 40.70 -22.13
C ARG A 42 17.82 39.69 -22.23
N GLU A 43 19.06 40.16 -22.25
CA GLU A 43 20.25 39.33 -22.36
C GLU A 43 20.45 38.47 -21.11
N ASP A 44 20.31 39.05 -19.93
CA ASP A 44 20.40 38.32 -18.65
C ASP A 44 19.30 37.27 -18.48
N ARG A 45 18.08 37.58 -18.95
CA ARG A 45 16.99 36.58 -18.97
C ARG A 45 17.31 35.42 -19.90
N GLN A 46 17.91 35.68 -21.05
CA GLN A 46 18.31 34.63 -21.98
C GLN A 46 19.46 33.79 -21.41
N PHE A 47 20.43 34.44 -20.77
CA PHE A 47 21.53 33.78 -20.08
C PHE A 47 21.02 32.84 -18.97
N LEU A 48 20.15 33.33 -18.08
CA LEU A 48 19.56 32.50 -17.02
C LEU A 48 18.81 31.29 -17.59
N ARG A 49 18.01 31.46 -18.64
CA ARG A 49 17.30 30.33 -19.28
C ARG A 49 18.28 29.31 -19.87
N LYS A 50 19.37 29.76 -20.48
CA LYS A 50 20.41 28.89 -21.05
C LYS A 50 21.11 28.10 -19.95
N ALA A 51 21.44 28.75 -18.84
CA ALA A 51 22.06 28.11 -17.68
C ALA A 51 21.12 27.09 -17.02
N GLU A 52 19.85 27.46 -16.80
CA GLU A 52 18.83 26.55 -16.23
C GLU A 52 18.49 25.37 -17.13
N ALA A 53 18.53 25.56 -18.46
CA ALA A 53 18.36 24.47 -19.42
C ALA A 53 19.55 23.50 -19.46
N ALA A 54 20.75 23.97 -19.10
CA ALA A 54 21.95 23.13 -19.02
C ALA A 54 22.02 22.33 -17.71
N LEU A 55 21.36 22.80 -16.65
CA LEU A 55 21.28 22.09 -15.39
C LEU A 55 20.42 20.82 -15.52
N PRO A 56 20.83 19.70 -14.90
CA PRO A 56 20.00 18.50 -14.84
C PRO A 56 18.63 18.82 -14.23
N ALA A 57 17.58 18.21 -14.76
CA ALA A 57 16.23 18.36 -14.24
C ALA A 57 16.21 18.00 -12.75
N ILE A 58 15.63 18.86 -11.91
CA ILE A 58 15.44 18.53 -10.50
C ILE A 58 14.43 17.39 -10.39
N VAL A 59 14.94 16.19 -10.15
CA VAL A 59 14.12 15.07 -9.74
C VAL A 59 13.74 15.30 -8.29
N THR A 60 12.62 15.99 -8.05
CA THR A 60 12.10 16.10 -6.69
C THR A 60 11.63 14.75 -6.21
N GLY A 61 12.45 14.17 -5.35
CA GLY A 61 12.26 12.86 -4.79
C GLY A 61 13.61 12.16 -4.85
N LYS A 62 14.33 12.13 -3.72
CA LYS A 62 15.21 10.99 -3.44
C LYS A 62 14.43 9.76 -3.89
N ALA A 63 14.97 8.99 -4.82
CA ALA A 63 14.45 7.66 -5.11
C ALA A 63 14.62 6.86 -3.82
N ALA A 64 13.70 7.03 -2.88
CA ALA A 64 13.55 6.15 -1.75
C ALA A 64 13.42 4.77 -2.38
N ALA A 65 14.32 3.86 -1.99
CA ALA A 65 14.30 2.49 -2.46
C ALA A 65 12.85 2.02 -2.49
N LYS A 66 12.39 1.54 -3.65
CA LYS A 66 11.00 1.11 -3.81
C LYS A 66 10.74 0.04 -2.74
N LYS A 67 9.97 0.40 -1.72
CA LYS A 67 9.50 -0.53 -0.69
C LYS A 67 8.91 -1.74 -1.39
N ALA A 68 9.28 -2.94 -0.96
CA ALA A 68 8.66 -4.17 -1.40
C ALA A 68 7.16 -4.16 -1.05
N THR A 69 6.35 -5.00 -1.69
CA THR A 69 4.90 -5.11 -1.43
C THR A 69 4.63 -5.39 0.05
N GLU A 70 5.48 -6.19 0.68
CA GLU A 70 5.40 -6.52 2.11
C GLU A 70 5.65 -5.35 3.06
N ASP A 71 6.38 -4.33 2.60
CA ASP A 71 6.68 -3.13 3.36
C ASP A 71 5.57 -2.07 3.28
N LYS A 72 4.56 -2.33 2.46
CA LYS A 72 3.45 -1.40 2.23
C LYS A 72 2.49 -1.48 3.41
N SER A 73 2.02 -0.30 3.81
CA SER A 73 1.08 -0.12 4.93
C SER A 73 -0.14 -1.03 4.83
N TYR A 74 -0.68 -1.20 3.61
CA TYR A 74 -1.81 -2.07 3.35
C TYR A 74 -1.52 -3.54 3.69
N TYR A 75 -0.42 -4.08 3.13
CA TYR A 75 0.02 -5.46 3.37
C TYR A 75 0.32 -5.71 4.85
N ARG A 76 1.10 -4.82 5.48
CA ARG A 76 1.44 -4.91 6.91
C ARG A 76 0.20 -4.92 7.79
N ARG A 77 -0.81 -4.13 7.46
CA ARG A 77 -2.09 -4.12 8.19
C ARG A 77 -2.81 -5.46 8.09
N LEU A 78 -2.85 -6.10 6.92
CA LEU A 78 -3.49 -7.42 6.77
C LEU A 78 -2.72 -8.48 7.56
N ARG A 79 -1.39 -8.51 7.45
CA ARG A 79 -0.55 -9.42 8.26
C ARG A 79 -0.71 -9.21 9.76
N PHE A 80 -0.85 -7.96 10.19
CA PHE A 80 -1.09 -7.61 11.59
C PHE A 80 -2.40 -8.23 12.11
N TYR A 81 -3.50 -8.11 11.37
CA TYR A 81 -4.77 -8.72 11.77
C TYR A 81 -4.72 -10.25 11.71
N LEU A 82 -4.09 -10.82 10.67
CA LEU A 82 -3.91 -12.27 10.57
C LEU A 82 -3.13 -12.82 11.77
N GLN A 83 -2.07 -12.13 12.20
CA GLN A 83 -1.31 -12.51 13.39
C GLN A 83 -2.19 -12.47 14.66
N ALA A 84 -2.93 -11.39 14.88
CA ALA A 84 -3.80 -11.26 16.05
C ALA A 84 -4.87 -12.37 16.10
N MET A 85 -5.42 -12.75 14.95
CA MET A 85 -6.38 -13.86 14.86
C MET A 85 -5.72 -15.21 15.10
N ASN A 86 -4.51 -15.45 14.58
CA ASN A 86 -3.74 -16.65 14.87
C ASN A 86 -3.48 -16.81 16.36
N GLU A 87 -3.07 -15.73 17.02
CA GLU A 87 -2.83 -15.72 18.47
C GLU A 87 -4.13 -16.02 19.25
N ALA A 88 -5.26 -15.46 18.83
CA ALA A 88 -6.55 -15.76 19.43
C ALA A 88 -6.97 -17.23 19.22
N GLU A 89 -6.80 -17.78 18.02
CA GLU A 89 -7.15 -19.18 17.73
C GLU A 89 -6.34 -20.19 18.54
N LEU A 90 -5.07 -19.89 18.85
CA LEU A 90 -4.26 -20.74 19.74
C LEU A 90 -4.90 -20.88 21.14
N THR A 91 -5.65 -19.88 21.59
CA THR A 91 -6.36 -19.94 22.89
C THR A 91 -7.66 -20.72 22.84
N LEU A 92 -8.21 -20.96 21.64
CA LEU A 92 -9.51 -21.60 21.44
C LEU A 92 -9.42 -23.14 21.36
N ALA A 93 -8.21 -23.71 21.41
CA ALA A 93 -7.98 -25.15 21.34
C ALA A 93 -8.76 -25.84 20.20
N LEU A 94 -8.65 -25.27 18.99
CA LEU A 94 -9.37 -25.74 17.80
C LEU A 94 -9.01 -27.19 17.46
N GLU A 95 -9.96 -27.90 16.84
CA GLU A 95 -9.72 -29.22 16.27
C GLU A 95 -8.63 -29.16 15.17
N GLU A 96 -7.99 -30.30 14.91
CA GLU A 96 -6.95 -30.38 13.89
C GLU A 96 -7.51 -29.94 12.52
N ASN A 97 -6.83 -28.98 11.88
CA ASN A 97 -7.22 -28.37 10.60
C ASN A 97 -8.53 -27.55 10.62
N ALA A 98 -9.16 -27.32 11.78
CA ALA A 98 -10.20 -26.30 11.89
C ALA A 98 -9.57 -24.90 11.81
N ARG A 99 -10.30 -23.94 11.25
CA ARG A 99 -9.74 -22.60 10.97
C ARG A 99 -10.84 -21.53 10.93
N GLY A 100 -10.55 -20.34 11.44
CA GLY A 100 -11.41 -19.19 11.28
C GLY A 100 -11.50 -18.74 9.82
N ALA A 101 -12.68 -18.30 9.41
CA ALA A 101 -12.90 -17.82 8.05
C ALA A 101 -12.12 -16.53 7.74
N TRP A 102 -11.97 -15.65 8.75
CA TRP A 102 -11.21 -14.40 8.59
C TRP A 102 -9.72 -14.63 8.32
N PRO A 103 -9.01 -15.51 9.04
CA PRO A 103 -7.66 -15.92 8.65
C PRO A 103 -7.56 -16.47 7.24
N ILE A 104 -8.45 -17.38 6.83
CA ILE A 104 -8.46 -17.93 5.46
C ILE A 104 -8.57 -16.80 4.44
N LEU A 105 -9.47 -15.84 4.68
CA LEU A 105 -9.63 -14.68 3.83
C LEU A 105 -8.35 -13.86 3.70
N LEU A 106 -7.73 -13.51 4.84
CA LEU A 106 -6.52 -12.69 4.85
C LEU A 106 -5.32 -13.41 4.24
N GLU A 107 -5.22 -14.72 4.44
CA GLU A 107 -4.20 -15.57 3.82
C GLU A 107 -4.32 -15.55 2.29
N GLU A 108 -5.51 -15.79 1.73
CA GLU A 108 -5.69 -15.80 0.27
C GLU A 108 -5.51 -14.41 -0.34
N GLU A 109 -5.91 -13.35 0.37
CA GLU A 109 -5.62 -11.99 -0.07
C GLU A 109 -4.12 -11.70 -0.08
N LEU A 110 -3.42 -12.01 1.02
CA LEU A 110 -1.95 -11.84 1.11
C LEU A 110 -1.22 -12.67 0.05
N ARG A 111 -1.68 -13.90 -0.18
CA ARG A 111 -1.15 -14.80 -1.21
C ARG A 111 -1.28 -14.22 -2.61
N ALA A 112 -2.43 -13.62 -2.93
CA ALA A 112 -2.61 -12.91 -4.20
C ALA A 112 -1.72 -11.67 -4.29
N LEU A 113 -1.57 -10.90 -3.20
CA LEU A 113 -0.66 -9.75 -3.16
C LEU A 113 0.80 -10.16 -3.36
N ASP A 114 1.23 -11.26 -2.76
CA ASP A 114 2.59 -11.79 -2.90
C ASP A 114 2.85 -12.31 -4.32
N TYR A 115 1.87 -12.97 -4.95
CA TYR A 115 2.03 -13.45 -6.33
C TYR A 115 2.04 -12.31 -7.35
N TYR A 116 1.07 -11.39 -7.28
CA TYR A 116 0.94 -10.33 -8.28
C TYR A 116 1.87 -9.14 -8.03
N GLU A 117 2.34 -8.95 -6.80
CA GLU A 117 3.21 -7.86 -6.37
C GLU A 117 2.70 -6.47 -6.80
N PRO A 118 1.45 -6.08 -6.48
CA PRO A 118 0.97 -4.75 -6.78
C PRO A 118 1.81 -3.68 -6.10
N VAL A 119 1.84 -2.49 -6.68
CA VAL A 119 2.62 -1.36 -6.15
C VAL A 119 2.11 -0.91 -4.77
N LEU A 120 0.80 -1.09 -4.52
CA LEU A 120 0.05 -0.67 -3.34
C LEU A 120 0.27 0.82 -3.02
N GLY A 121 0.26 1.63 -4.08
CA GLY A 121 0.30 3.09 -3.99
C GLY A 121 -1.06 3.69 -3.62
N LEU A 122 -1.16 5.03 -3.64
CA LEU A 122 -2.43 5.72 -3.38
C LEU A 122 -3.58 5.25 -4.31
N PRO A 123 -3.38 5.07 -5.63
CA PRO A 123 -4.47 4.58 -6.50
C PRO A 123 -4.98 3.19 -6.10
N ASP A 124 -4.07 2.25 -5.85
CA ASP A 124 -4.40 0.90 -5.40
C ASP A 124 -5.14 0.92 -4.06
N THR A 125 -4.60 1.61 -3.06
CA THR A 125 -5.19 1.66 -1.71
C THR A 125 -6.56 2.35 -1.64
N LEU A 126 -6.84 3.29 -2.55
CA LEU A 126 -8.18 3.87 -2.68
C LEU A 126 -9.18 2.87 -3.26
N LYS A 127 -8.74 2.08 -4.25
CA LYS A 127 -9.58 1.06 -4.91
C LYS A 127 -9.76 -0.20 -4.05
N ALA A 128 -8.78 -0.54 -3.23
CA ALA A 128 -8.81 -1.67 -2.30
C ALA A 128 -9.93 -1.57 -1.25
N LYS A 129 -10.55 -0.39 -1.06
CA LYS A 129 -11.78 -0.26 -0.25
C LYS A 129 -12.95 -1.10 -0.78
N LYS A 130 -12.95 -1.43 -2.07
CA LYS A 130 -13.97 -2.31 -2.65
C LYS A 130 -13.91 -3.74 -2.09
N PHE A 131 -12.77 -4.15 -1.53
CA PHE A 131 -12.62 -5.48 -0.97
C PHE A 131 -13.45 -5.61 0.31
N ASP A 132 -13.66 -4.52 1.05
CA ASP A 132 -14.32 -4.55 2.36
C ASP A 132 -15.73 -5.16 2.26
N ALA A 133 -16.55 -4.76 1.29
CA ALA A 133 -17.87 -5.34 1.06
C ALA A 133 -17.84 -6.83 0.68
N VAL A 134 -16.81 -7.26 -0.06
CA VAL A 134 -16.63 -8.67 -0.45
C VAL A 134 -16.19 -9.49 0.76
N ARG A 135 -15.30 -8.95 1.62
CA ARG A 135 -14.90 -9.61 2.86
C ARG A 135 -16.09 -9.86 3.77
N GLU A 136 -16.94 -8.85 3.96
CA GLU A 136 -18.15 -8.98 4.77
C GLU A 136 -19.14 -9.97 4.16
N SER A 137 -19.30 -10.00 2.83
CA SER A 137 -20.14 -10.99 2.15
C SER A 137 -19.64 -12.43 2.35
N ILE A 138 -18.33 -12.64 2.23
CA ILE A 138 -17.67 -13.93 2.48
C ILE A 138 -17.84 -14.33 3.95
N ALA A 139 -17.56 -13.43 4.89
CA ALA A 139 -17.69 -13.68 6.33
C ALA A 139 -19.13 -14.06 6.72
N ASN A 140 -20.13 -13.37 6.16
CA ASN A 140 -21.54 -13.70 6.39
C ASN A 140 -21.92 -15.09 5.87
N ARG A 141 -21.38 -15.54 4.73
CA ARG A 141 -21.56 -16.92 4.27
C ARG A 141 -20.85 -17.92 5.17
N ALA A 142 -19.65 -17.59 5.62
CA ALA A 142 -18.88 -18.43 6.52
C ALA A 142 -19.61 -18.63 7.86
N SER A 143 -20.29 -17.61 8.39
CA SER A 143 -21.12 -17.74 9.58
C SER A 143 -22.25 -18.76 9.39
N LYS A 144 -22.94 -18.72 8.26
CA LYS A 144 -23.99 -19.71 7.93
C LYS A 144 -23.41 -21.13 7.79
N LEU A 145 -22.23 -21.25 7.19
CA LEU A 145 -21.55 -22.53 7.06
C LEU A 145 -21.08 -23.05 8.42
N ALA A 146 -20.61 -22.17 9.31
CA ALA A 146 -20.19 -22.51 10.66
C ALA A 146 -21.36 -22.96 11.54
N ASP A 147 -22.57 -22.46 11.31
CA ASP A 147 -23.78 -22.94 12.01
C ASP A 147 -24.04 -24.44 11.74
N GLU A 148 -23.64 -24.95 10.57
CA GLU A 148 -23.83 -26.35 10.16
C GLU A 148 -22.57 -27.21 10.36
N GLN A 149 -21.39 -26.66 10.12
CA GLN A 149 -20.11 -27.37 9.98
C GLN A 149 -18.97 -26.63 10.71
N GLY A 150 -19.25 -26.15 11.92
CA GLY A 150 -18.29 -25.39 12.70
C GLY A 150 -18.88 -24.82 13.98
N LEU A 151 -18.46 -23.61 14.31
CA LEU A 151 -19.01 -22.83 15.41
C LEU A 151 -18.74 -21.33 15.19
N VAL A 152 -19.59 -20.48 15.73
CA VAL A 152 -19.39 -19.03 15.70
C VAL A 152 -19.00 -18.56 17.11
N VAL A 153 -17.81 -17.98 17.23
CA VAL A 153 -17.33 -17.33 18.47
C VAL A 153 -17.31 -15.81 18.30
N SER A 154 -16.94 -15.12 19.37
CA SER A 154 -16.72 -13.68 19.36
C SER A 154 -15.23 -13.35 19.28
N PHE A 155 -14.86 -12.41 18.41
CA PHE A 155 -13.53 -11.81 18.32
C PHE A 155 -13.65 -10.29 18.23
N ASP A 156 -12.95 -9.58 19.12
CA ASP A 156 -12.89 -8.11 19.07
C ASP A 156 -11.89 -7.64 18.00
N PHE A 157 -12.42 -7.31 16.82
CA PHE A 157 -11.63 -6.82 15.68
C PHE A 157 -10.97 -5.45 15.93
N GLN A 158 -11.42 -4.67 16.92
CA GLN A 158 -10.86 -3.36 17.22
C GLN A 158 -9.73 -3.44 18.24
N ALA A 159 -9.80 -4.38 19.19
CA ALA A 159 -8.83 -4.53 20.27
C ALA A 159 -7.36 -4.55 19.79
N PRO A 160 -6.96 -5.33 18.76
CA PRO A 160 -5.57 -5.34 18.30
C PRO A 160 -5.09 -3.96 17.86
N LEU A 161 -5.88 -3.27 17.01
CA LEU A 161 -5.52 -1.96 16.49
C LEU A 161 -5.50 -0.87 17.57
N ASN A 162 -6.41 -0.94 18.55
CA ASN A 162 -6.42 -0.03 19.69
C ASN A 162 -5.18 -0.21 20.57
N ALA A 163 -4.77 -1.46 20.82
CA ALA A 163 -3.55 -1.77 21.55
C ALA A 163 -2.29 -1.23 20.82
N LEU A 164 -2.24 -1.36 19.48
CA LEU A 164 -1.15 -0.80 18.68
C LEU A 164 -1.11 0.73 18.76
N LYS A 165 -2.26 1.40 18.60
CA LYS A 165 -2.37 2.87 18.68
C LYS A 165 -1.96 3.44 20.04
N ALA A 166 -2.12 2.66 21.12
CA ALA A 166 -1.68 3.06 22.45
C ALA A 166 -0.15 3.04 22.59
N GLN A 167 0.55 2.24 21.77
CA GLN A 167 2.01 2.10 21.81
C GLN A 167 2.70 3.00 20.78
N GLU A 168 2.12 3.15 19.58
CA GLU A 168 2.70 3.94 18.50
C GLU A 168 1.66 4.67 17.63
N PRO A 169 2.01 5.85 17.08
CA PRO A 169 1.13 6.60 16.20
C PRO A 169 0.99 5.89 14.84
N THR A 170 -0.13 5.20 14.62
CA THR A 170 -0.48 4.59 13.33
C THR A 170 -1.72 5.23 12.69
N LYS A 171 -1.70 5.33 11.35
CA LYS A 171 -2.83 5.78 10.52
C LYS A 171 -3.63 4.61 9.93
N TRP A 172 -3.45 3.40 10.44
CA TRP A 172 -4.17 2.23 9.98
C TRP A 172 -5.66 2.30 10.31
N ARG A 173 -6.47 1.84 9.35
CA ARG A 173 -7.91 1.68 9.50
C ARG A 173 -8.24 0.32 10.13
N GLN A 174 -9.39 0.24 10.77
CA GLN A 174 -9.96 -1.02 11.26
C GLN A 174 -10.14 -2.04 10.12
N LEU A 175 -10.19 -3.34 10.46
CA LEU A 175 -10.34 -4.39 9.45
C LEU A 175 -11.73 -4.36 8.79
N ARG A 176 -12.77 -4.22 9.62
CA ARG A 176 -14.19 -4.13 9.24
C ARG A 176 -14.60 -2.65 9.13
N GLU A 177 -15.54 -2.31 8.26
CA GLU A 177 -16.00 -0.93 8.07
C GLU A 177 -16.89 -0.45 9.24
N GLU A 178 -17.16 0.85 9.33
CA GLU A 178 -17.84 1.48 10.48
C GLU A 178 -19.24 0.92 10.75
N ASP A 179 -19.97 0.56 9.69
CA ASP A 179 -21.29 -0.06 9.74
C ASP A 179 -21.27 -1.49 10.29
N THR A 180 -20.19 -2.23 10.07
CA THR A 180 -19.95 -3.59 10.57
C THR A 180 -19.02 -3.64 11.79
N ALA A 181 -18.57 -2.50 12.31
CA ALA A 181 -17.51 -2.43 13.30
C ALA A 181 -17.88 -3.04 14.66
N ALA A 182 -19.18 -3.02 14.99
CA ALA A 182 -19.71 -3.59 16.23
C ALA A 182 -19.92 -5.11 16.16
N ASP A 183 -19.88 -5.68 14.95
CA ASP A 183 -20.03 -7.11 14.75
C ASP A 183 -18.72 -7.82 15.13
N GLN A 184 -18.82 -8.77 16.06
CA GLN A 184 -17.72 -9.57 16.57
C GLN A 184 -17.81 -11.04 16.14
N SER A 185 -18.75 -11.40 15.26
CA SER A 185 -18.92 -12.76 14.75
C SER A 185 -17.63 -13.25 14.09
N TYR A 186 -17.13 -14.35 14.62
CA TYR A 186 -15.91 -15.00 14.19
C TYR A 186 -16.23 -16.48 13.90
N PRO A 187 -16.59 -16.80 12.64
CA PRO A 187 -16.93 -18.16 12.27
C PRO A 187 -15.67 -19.02 12.15
N ILE A 188 -15.68 -20.14 12.87
CA ILE A 188 -14.70 -21.21 12.80
C ILE A 188 -15.31 -22.35 12.00
N LEU A 189 -14.56 -22.82 11.00
CA LEU A 189 -14.97 -23.89 10.12
C LEU A 189 -14.24 -25.18 10.49
N ASN A 190 -14.96 -26.29 10.46
CA ASN A 190 -14.37 -27.62 10.65
C ASN A 190 -13.48 -28.00 9.46
N ALA A 191 -12.51 -28.87 9.71
CA ALA A 191 -11.53 -29.31 8.71
C ALA A 191 -12.15 -29.80 7.39
N SER A 192 -13.33 -30.44 7.45
CA SER A 192 -14.04 -30.99 6.29
C SER A 192 -14.45 -29.94 5.25
N VAL A 193 -14.64 -28.68 5.65
CA VAL A 193 -15.14 -27.62 4.77
C VAL A 193 -14.11 -26.49 4.54
N VAL A 194 -13.00 -26.47 5.28
CA VAL A 194 -11.97 -25.42 5.19
C VAL A 194 -11.40 -25.29 3.77
N GLU A 195 -11.02 -26.38 3.11
CA GLU A 195 -10.43 -26.29 1.77
C GLU A 195 -11.46 -25.86 0.72
N GLY A 196 -12.70 -26.35 0.80
CA GLY A 196 -13.78 -25.92 -0.09
C GLY A 196 -14.05 -24.42 0.07
N PHE A 197 -14.13 -23.94 1.30
CA PHE A 197 -14.28 -22.52 1.59
C PHE A 197 -13.09 -21.70 1.08
N ARG A 198 -11.86 -22.18 1.26
CA ARG A 198 -10.65 -21.52 0.75
C ARG A 198 -10.69 -21.38 -0.78
N GLN A 199 -11.16 -22.39 -1.51
CA GLN A 199 -11.33 -22.34 -2.96
C GLN A 199 -12.39 -21.29 -3.37
N GLU A 200 -13.50 -21.20 -2.66
CA GLU A 200 -14.50 -20.14 -2.89
C GLU A 200 -13.91 -18.74 -2.69
N VAL A 201 -13.18 -18.54 -1.59
CA VAL A 201 -12.49 -17.28 -1.30
C VAL A 201 -11.52 -16.91 -2.42
N ARG A 202 -10.71 -17.87 -2.89
CA ARG A 202 -9.78 -17.66 -4.01
C ARG A 202 -10.51 -17.24 -5.28
N ALA A 203 -11.57 -17.97 -5.64
CA ALA A 203 -12.34 -17.74 -6.85
C ALA A 203 -12.94 -16.33 -6.90
N GLU A 204 -13.22 -15.72 -5.75
CA GLU A 204 -13.76 -14.36 -5.65
C GLU A 204 -12.68 -13.29 -5.49
N LEU A 205 -11.72 -13.49 -4.58
CA LEU A 205 -10.72 -12.47 -4.28
C LEU A 205 -9.68 -12.30 -5.37
N VAL A 206 -9.24 -13.38 -6.02
CA VAL A 206 -8.17 -13.31 -7.01
C VAL A 206 -8.57 -12.45 -8.22
N PRO A 207 -9.74 -12.69 -8.86
CA PRO A 207 -10.20 -11.81 -9.94
C PRO A 207 -10.44 -10.38 -9.45
N LEU A 208 -11.06 -10.21 -8.29
CA LEU A 208 -11.34 -8.89 -7.71
C LEU A 208 -10.07 -8.06 -7.55
N ILE A 209 -8.98 -8.65 -7.04
CA ILE A 209 -7.69 -7.99 -6.85
C ILE A 209 -7.10 -7.57 -8.21
N ARG A 210 -7.09 -8.47 -9.20
CA ARG A 210 -6.56 -8.18 -10.55
C ARG A 210 -7.31 -7.05 -11.23
N GLU A 211 -8.64 -7.05 -11.14
CA GLU A 211 -9.51 -6.08 -11.81
C GLU A 211 -9.54 -4.72 -11.10
N THR A 212 -9.41 -4.73 -9.77
CA THR A 212 -9.61 -3.52 -8.96
C THR A 212 -8.34 -2.70 -8.78
N LEU A 213 -7.18 -3.34 -8.64
CA LEU A 213 -5.92 -2.62 -8.37
C LEU A 213 -5.32 -2.07 -9.68
N PRO A 214 -5.27 -0.73 -9.88
CA PRO A 214 -4.79 -0.16 -11.13
C PRO A 214 -3.36 -0.53 -11.49
N SER A 215 -2.50 -0.80 -10.51
CA SER A 215 -1.13 -1.24 -10.78
C SER A 215 -1.04 -2.62 -11.44
N LEU A 216 -2.09 -3.44 -11.36
CA LEU A 216 -2.16 -4.76 -11.99
C LEU A 216 -2.78 -4.74 -13.39
N ALA A 217 -3.31 -3.61 -13.85
CA ALA A 217 -4.00 -3.52 -15.14
C ALA A 217 -3.11 -3.88 -16.36
N LYS A 218 -1.78 -3.88 -16.20
CA LYS A 218 -0.79 -4.24 -17.23
C LYS A 218 0.09 -5.41 -16.79
N THR A 219 -0.36 -6.24 -15.85
CA THR A 219 0.43 -7.39 -15.42
C THR A 219 0.43 -8.47 -16.50
N ASP A 220 1.62 -8.96 -16.83
CA ASP A 220 1.80 -10.12 -17.73
C ASP A 220 1.87 -11.44 -16.95
N LYS A 221 1.72 -11.41 -15.62
CA LYS A 221 1.71 -12.61 -14.79
C LYS A 221 0.48 -13.48 -15.14
N ALA A 222 0.72 -14.79 -15.20
CA ALA A 222 -0.32 -15.79 -15.39
C ALA A 222 -1.35 -15.76 -14.25
N ASP A 223 -2.40 -16.55 -14.36
CA ASP A 223 -3.34 -16.71 -13.26
C ASP A 223 -2.68 -17.46 -12.10
N LEU A 224 -2.98 -17.02 -10.87
CA LEU A 224 -2.47 -17.60 -9.64
C LEU A 224 -2.88 -19.08 -9.53
N PRO A 225 -1.93 -20.03 -9.59
CA PRO A 225 -2.23 -21.45 -9.43
C PRO A 225 -2.73 -21.77 -8.02
N ASP A 226 -3.57 -22.78 -7.84
CA ASP A 226 -4.11 -23.18 -6.53
C ASP A 226 -3.06 -23.71 -5.56
N ASP A 227 -1.98 -24.32 -6.07
CA ASP A 227 -0.86 -24.88 -5.31
C ASP A 227 0.29 -23.88 -5.09
N TRP A 228 0.17 -22.67 -5.64
CA TRP A 228 1.21 -21.66 -5.50
C TRP A 228 1.38 -21.27 -4.04
N ASN A 229 2.61 -21.35 -3.55
CA ASN A 229 3.01 -20.82 -2.26
C ASN A 229 4.21 -19.91 -2.47
N ARG A 230 4.32 -18.90 -1.61
CA ARG A 230 5.50 -18.04 -1.58
C ARG A 230 6.72 -18.91 -1.21
N ALA A 231 7.75 -18.84 -2.04
CA ALA A 231 9.03 -19.53 -1.84
C ALA A 231 9.85 -18.93 -0.71
#